data_AF-A0A2A4ZTM3-F1
#
_entry.id   AF-A0A2A4ZTM3-F1
#
_cell.length_a   1.000
_cell.length_b   1.000
_cell.length_c   1.000
_cell.angle_alpha   90.00
_cell.angle_beta   90.00
_cell.angle_gamma   90.00
#
_symmetry.space_group_name_H-M   'P 1'
#
loop_
_entity.id
_entity.type
_entity.pdbx_description
1 polymer ?
#
loop_
_entity_poly.entity_id
_entity_poly.type
_entity_poly.pdbx_seq_one_letter_code
_entity_poly.pdbx_strand_id
1 'polypeptide(L)'
;MRQLKPGKYAGHTFTKDQKKARGIWRKALQSEVAIKEGLQLAFNSLTAHSRASLHDRLDKRLNEIERQQKRAKALFADVEESFIISSMTI
;
A
#
# COMPACT_ATOMS: atom_id res chain seq x y z
N MET A 1 16.40 -15.45 -22.85
CA MET A 1 15.46 -15.23 -21.72
C MET A 1 16.20 -14.41 -20.67
N ARG A 2 15.63 -13.30 -20.15
CA ARG A 2 16.29 -12.50 -19.10
C ARG A 2 16.23 -13.28 -17.77
N GLN A 3 17.35 -13.41 -17.07
CA GLN A 3 17.40 -14.08 -15.77
C GLN A 3 16.80 -13.18 -14.68
N LEU A 4 15.86 -13.74 -13.91
CA LEU A 4 15.26 -13.09 -12.74
C LEU A 4 16.09 -13.42 -11.49
N LYS A 5 16.39 -12.42 -10.67
CA LYS A 5 17.02 -12.63 -9.36
C LYS A 5 15.93 -12.73 -8.28
N PRO A 6 16.05 -13.64 -7.30
CA PRO A 6 15.15 -13.65 -6.15
C PRO A 6 15.13 -12.29 -5.46
N GLY A 7 13.96 -11.85 -5.00
CA GLY A 7 13.84 -10.61 -4.23
C GLY A 7 14.62 -10.68 -2.92
N LYS A 8 14.95 -9.52 -2.35
CA LYS A 8 15.77 -9.38 -1.13
C LYS A 8 15.31 -10.27 0.03
N TYR A 9 13.99 -10.46 0.14
CA TYR A 9 13.36 -11.22 1.22
C TYR A 9 12.79 -12.57 0.78
N ALA A 10 13.11 -13.04 -0.43
CA ALA A 10 12.70 -14.36 -0.89
C ALA A 10 13.29 -15.45 0.03
N GLY A 11 12.42 -16.30 0.59
CA GLY A 11 12.83 -17.35 1.55
C GLY A 11 13.17 -16.84 2.96
N HIS A 12 13.04 -15.54 3.24
CA HIS A 12 13.38 -14.98 4.55
C HIS A 12 12.32 -15.33 5.62
N THR A 13 12.79 -15.68 6.83
CA THR A 13 11.92 -15.88 7.99
C THR A 13 11.80 -14.58 8.77
N PHE A 14 10.63 -13.97 8.73
CA PHE A 14 10.36 -12.68 9.37
C PHE A 14 10.18 -12.80 10.89
N THR A 15 10.70 -11.81 11.61
CA THR A 15 10.44 -11.62 13.04
C THR A 15 8.97 -11.27 13.30
N LYS A 16 8.55 -11.33 14.57
CA LYS A 16 7.18 -10.94 14.98
C LYS A 16 6.85 -9.49 14.57
N ASP A 17 7.79 -8.57 14.76
CA ASP A 17 7.62 -7.16 14.42
C ASP A 17 7.59 -6.93 12.91
N GLN A 18 8.44 -7.62 12.15
CA GLN A 18 8.40 -7.56 10.69
C GLN A 18 7.09 -8.14 10.13
N LYS A 19 6.58 -9.25 10.67
CA LYS A 19 5.25 -9.79 10.30
C LYS A 19 4.14 -8.77 10.60
N LYS A 20 4.20 -8.11 11.76
CA LYS A 20 3.27 -7.03 12.11
C LYS A 20 3.36 -5.85 11.14
N ALA A 21 4.58 -5.40 10.82
CA ALA A 21 4.82 -4.33 9.86
C ALA A 21 4.25 -4.66 8.48
N ARG A 22 4.51 -5.88 7.97
CA ARG A 22 3.95 -6.39 6.72
C ARG A 22 2.41 -6.41 6.74
N GLY A 23 1.81 -6.82 7.86
CA GLY A 23 0.36 -6.78 8.04
C GLY A 23 -0.22 -5.37 7.97
N ILE A 24 0.43 -4.39 8.62
CA ILE A 24 0.02 -2.98 8.57
C ILE A 24 0.17 -2.43 7.14
N TRP A 25 1.31 -2.68 6.50
CA TRP A 25 1.58 -2.24 5.13
C TRP A 25 0.56 -2.79 4.14
N ARG A 26 0.23 -4.09 4.25
CA ARG A 26 -0.78 -4.73 3.40
C ARG A 26 -2.16 -4.07 3.52
N LYS A 27 -2.58 -3.71 4.74
CA LYS A 27 -3.86 -3.00 4.96
C LYS A 27 -3.87 -1.62 4.33
N ALA A 28 -2.74 -0.90 4.40
CA ALA A 28 -2.57 0.38 3.75
C ALA A 28 -2.71 0.26 2.23
N LEU A 29 -2.02 -0.71 1.60
CA LEU A 29 -2.14 -0.99 0.17
C LEU A 29 -3.56 -1.35 -0.26
N GLN A 30 -4.24 -2.20 0.50
CA GLN A 30 -5.64 -2.58 0.23
C GLN A 30 -6.58 -1.35 0.28
N SER A 31 -6.36 -0.46 1.23
CA SER A 31 -7.13 0.78 1.35
C SER A 31 -6.86 1.71 0.17
N GLU A 32 -5.63 1.79 -0.31
CA GLU A 32 -5.26 2.58 -1.49
C GLU A 32 -5.92 2.04 -2.76
N VAL A 33 -5.91 0.72 -2.97
CA VAL A 33 -6.60 0.07 -4.09
C VAL A 33 -8.10 0.35 -4.04
N ALA A 34 -8.74 0.19 -2.88
CA ALA A 34 -10.17 0.44 -2.71
C ALA A 34 -10.53 1.91 -3.02
N ILE A 35 -9.67 2.87 -2.66
CA ILE A 35 -9.85 4.28 -3.02
C ILE A 35 -9.79 4.46 -4.55
N LYS A 36 -8.78 3.89 -5.21
CA LYS A 36 -8.61 3.97 -6.67
C LYS A 36 -9.81 3.38 -7.41
N GLU A 37 -10.27 2.20 -6.99
CA GLU A 37 -11.45 1.54 -7.56
C GLU A 37 -12.72 2.36 -7.32
N GLY A 38 -12.92 2.86 -6.10
CA GLY A 38 -14.08 3.70 -5.76
C GLY A 38 -14.12 5.01 -6.55
N LEU A 39 -12.97 5.64 -6.76
CA LEU A 39 -12.85 6.85 -7.59
C LEU A 39 -13.17 6.57 -9.06
N GLN A 40 -12.67 5.45 -9.60
CA GLN A 40 -12.96 5.05 -10.97
C GLN A 40 -14.46 4.85 -11.22
N LEU A 41 -15.17 4.28 -10.25
CA LEU A 41 -16.62 4.06 -10.33
C LEU A 41 -17.43 5.36 -10.14
N ALA A 42 -16.93 6.30 -9.34
CA ALA A 42 -17.65 7.53 -9.01
C ALA A 42 -17.44 8.66 -10.05
N PHE A 43 -16.45 8.54 -10.93
CA PHE A 43 -16.07 9.58 -11.90
C PHE A 43 -17.23 10.05 -12.79
N ASN A 44 -18.18 9.16 -13.11
CA ASN A 44 -19.29 9.46 -14.02
C ASN A 44 -20.60 9.86 -13.34
N SER A 45 -20.68 9.83 -12.00
CA SER A 45 -21.96 9.87 -11.27
C SER A 45 -22.10 10.99 -10.22
N LEU A 46 -21.05 11.79 -10.00
CA LEU A 46 -21.03 12.79 -8.93
C LEU A 46 -21.37 14.21 -9.38
N THR A 47 -22.31 14.85 -8.67
CA THR A 47 -22.63 16.29 -8.72
C THR A 47 -21.56 17.12 -7.99
N ALA A 48 -21.50 18.43 -8.23
CA ALA A 48 -20.47 19.29 -7.64
C ALA A 48 -20.45 19.27 -6.09
N HIS A 49 -21.63 19.25 -5.45
CA HIS A 49 -21.74 19.20 -3.99
C HIS A 49 -21.28 17.84 -3.41
N SER A 50 -21.55 16.73 -4.10
CA SER A 50 -21.09 15.41 -3.66
C SER A 50 -19.59 15.19 -3.85
N ARG A 51 -18.96 15.92 -4.77
CA ARG A 51 -17.50 15.94 -4.94
C ARG A 51 -16.79 16.56 -3.74
N ALA A 52 -17.23 17.73 -3.26
CA ALA A 52 -16.57 18.40 -2.12
C ALA A 52 -16.57 17.54 -0.85
N SER A 53 -17.72 16.94 -0.49
CA SER A 53 -17.81 16.02 0.65
C SER A 53 -16.98 14.74 0.44
N LEU A 54 -16.85 14.28 -0.80
CA LEU A 54 -15.99 13.15 -1.14
C LEU A 54 -14.50 13.50 -0.95
N HIS A 55 -14.06 14.70 -1.33
CA HIS A 55 -12.69 15.16 -1.12
C HIS A 55 -12.28 15.12 0.36
N ASP A 56 -13.09 15.68 1.28
CA ASP A 56 -12.78 15.64 2.72
C ASP A 56 -12.64 14.21 3.27
N ARG A 57 -13.49 13.30 2.77
CA ARG A 57 -13.44 11.89 3.17
C ARG A 57 -12.23 11.19 2.59
N LEU A 58 -11.83 11.52 1.36
CA LEU A 58 -10.63 10.99 0.72
C LEU A 58 -9.38 11.46 1.45
N ASP A 59 -9.27 12.74 1.77
CA ASP A 59 -8.11 13.30 2.47
C ASP A 59 -7.90 12.61 3.83
N LYS A 60 -8.97 12.41 4.59
CA LYS A 60 -8.91 11.64 5.86
C LYS A 60 -8.43 10.20 5.65
N ARG A 61 -8.83 9.55 4.56
CA ARG A 61 -8.42 8.17 4.26
C ARG A 61 -6.98 8.09 3.77
N LEU A 62 -6.53 9.04 2.95
CA LEU A 62 -5.14 9.14 2.50
C LEU A 62 -4.21 9.40 3.67
N ASN A 63 -4.56 10.33 4.57
CA ASN A 63 -3.81 10.59 5.80
C ASN A 63 -3.68 9.33 6.69
N GLU A 64 -4.74 8.51 6.78
CA GLU A 64 -4.68 7.25 7.54
C GLU A 64 -3.76 6.22 6.88
N ILE A 65 -3.77 6.13 5.54
CA ILE A 65 -2.87 5.27 4.77
C ILE A 65 -1.41 5.67 5.02
N GLU A 66 -1.09 6.95 4.90
CA GLU A 66 0.25 7.46 5.17
C GLU A 66 0.71 7.18 6.60
N ARG A 67 -0.19 7.36 7.58
CA ARG A 67 0.09 7.04 8.99
C ARG A 67 0.40 5.56 9.17
N GLN A 68 -0.35 4.67 8.51
CA GLN A 68 -0.11 3.22 8.57
C GLN A 68 1.22 2.85 7.90
N GLN A 69 1.52 3.42 6.74
CA GLN A 69 2.80 3.22 6.05
C GLN A 69 3.98 3.68 6.91
N LYS A 70 3.90 4.86 7.54
CA LYS A 70 4.94 5.37 8.45
C LYS A 70 5.15 4.45 9.65
N ARG A 71 4.07 3.93 10.26
CA ARG A 71 4.15 2.97 11.37
C ARG A 71 4.77 1.65 10.96
N ALA A 72 4.45 1.15 9.76
CA ALA A 72 5.07 -0.06 9.24
C ALA A 72 6.57 0.14 8.99
N LYS A 73 6.96 1.25 8.34
CA LYS A 73 8.37 1.61 8.10
C LYS A 73 9.17 1.79 9.40
N ALA A 74 8.56 2.28 10.47
CA ALA A 74 9.21 2.37 11.78
C ALA A 74 9.56 1.00 12.39
N LEU A 75 8.77 -0.04 12.10
CA LEU A 75 9.00 -1.41 12.57
C LEU A 75 9.88 -2.23 11.61
N PHE A 76 9.85 -1.88 10.32
CA PHE A 76 10.57 -2.55 9.26
C PHE A 76 10.81 -1.56 8.12
N ALA A 77 11.99 -0.95 8.09
CA ALA A 77 12.31 0.20 7.23
C ALA A 77 12.02 -0.03 5.75
N ASP A 78 12.31 -1.23 5.26
CA ASP A 78 12.14 -1.68 3.88
C ASP A 78 11.04 -2.74 3.74
N VAL A 79 9.95 -2.56 4.49
CA VAL A 79 8.77 -3.43 4.42
C VAL A 79 8.20 -3.61 3.01
N GLU A 80 8.36 -2.63 2.13
CA GLU A 80 7.90 -2.70 0.73
C GLU A 80 8.63 -3.79 -0.06
N GLU A 81 9.96 -3.85 0.04
CA GLU A 81 10.82 -4.86 -0.59
C GLU A 81 10.45 -6.28 -0.13
N SER A 82 9.85 -6.42 1.05
CA SER A 82 9.40 -7.72 1.57
C SER A 82 8.24 -8.36 0.81
N PHE A 83 7.63 -7.63 -0.11
CA PHE A 83 6.58 -8.14 -1.01
C PHE A 83 7.10 -8.46 -2.42
N ILE A 84 8.35 -8.11 -2.73
CA ILE A 84 8.95 -8.37 -4.03
C ILE A 84 9.52 -9.80 -4.04
N ILE A 85 8.95 -10.66 -4.88
CA ILE A 85 9.36 -12.08 -4.99
C ILE A 85 10.57 -12.24 -5.91
N SER A 86 10.70 -11.39 -6.94
CA SER A 86 11.79 -11.41 -7.90
C SER A 86 12.00 -10.01 -8.50
N SER A 87 13.25 -9.69 -8.83
CA SER A 87 13.61 -8.45 -9.55
C SER A 87 14.24 -8.78 -10.90
N MET A 88 14.02 -7.92 -11.89
CA MET A 88 14.72 -8.03 -13.18
C MET A 88 16.15 -7.57 -13.01
N THR A 89 17.10 -8.34 -13.54
CA THR A 89 18.47 -7.87 -13.70
C THR A 89 18.46 -6.84 -14.84
N ILE A 90 18.79 -5.57 -14.54
CA ILE A 90 19.06 -4.54 -15.55
C ILE A 90 20.33 -4.91 -16.31
#